data_AF-A0A2J8AIC7-F1
#
_entry.id   AF-A0A2J8AIC7-F1
#
_cell.length_a   1.000
_cell.length_b   1.000
_cell.length_c   1.000
_cell.angle_alpha   90.00
_cell.angle_beta   90.00
_cell.angle_gamma   90.00
#
_symmetry.space_group_name_H-M   'P 1'
#
loop_
_entity.id
_entity.type
_entity.pdbx_description
1 polymer ?
#
loop_
_entity_poly.entity_id
_entity_poly.type
_entity_poly.pdbx_seq_one_letter_code
_entity_poly.pdbx_strand_id
1 'polypeptide(L)'
;MTPVEVAHMEVEGDDAANLQQRTCRGDASRTSRDRVAKDGSPHKDYWLTDGLYGSFNCIVYDGQNPEYRIVRSPLLPPHEPSSGPSTPAGERSFCSTLWGPTCDSADVIYKDVMLPALRNGDWLQWPLAGAYTVAGACDFNGIEFTHPCKVYVWSDIAVDGKEGAAGEAEEAAVAAGEAAA
;
A
#
# COMPACT_ATOMS: atom_id res chain seq x y z
N MET A 1 -15.84 6.47 10.93
CA MET A 1 -14.36 6.42 10.95
C MET A 1 -13.92 5.15 10.28
N THR A 2 -13.17 5.26 9.17
CA THR A 2 -12.60 4.11 8.47
C THR A 2 -11.36 3.63 9.22
N PRO A 3 -11.20 2.32 9.49
CA PRO A 3 -9.91 1.80 9.92
C PRO A 3 -8.85 2.19 8.89
N VAL A 4 -7.70 2.61 9.40
CA VAL A 4 -6.49 2.82 8.62
C VAL A 4 -5.75 1.51 8.65
N GLU A 5 -5.48 0.96 7.48
CA GLU A 5 -4.69 -0.24 7.37
C GLU A 5 -3.25 0.12 7.05
N VAL A 6 -2.34 -0.50 7.79
CA VAL A 6 -0.91 -0.28 7.66
C VAL A 6 -0.28 -1.65 7.43
N ALA A 7 0.17 -1.91 6.21
CA ALA A 7 0.90 -3.14 5.92
C ALA A 7 2.37 -2.93 6.24
N HIS A 8 2.95 -3.88 6.96
CA HIS A 8 4.39 -3.93 7.18
C HIS A 8 5.06 -4.49 5.93
N MET A 9 6.24 -3.97 5.63
CA MET A 9 7.01 -4.41 4.47
C MET A 9 8.15 -5.31 4.93
N GLU A 10 8.21 -6.49 4.33
CA GLU A 10 9.34 -7.41 4.44
C GLU A 10 9.99 -7.51 3.06
N VAL A 11 11.23 -7.04 2.95
CA VAL A 11 12.14 -7.38 1.87
C VAL A 11 12.64 -8.77 2.21
N GLU A 12 11.99 -9.79 1.68
CA GLU A 12 12.57 -11.13 1.68
C GLU A 12 13.73 -11.18 0.68
N GLY A 13 14.94 -11.08 1.23
CA GLY A 13 16.03 -11.96 0.84
C GLY A 13 16.06 -13.11 1.86
N ASP A 14 15.84 -14.32 1.37
CA ASP A 14 15.80 -15.61 2.08
C ASP A 14 14.56 -15.90 2.94
N ASP A 15 13.50 -16.50 2.36
CA ASP A 15 12.90 -17.78 2.81
C ASP A 15 11.47 -18.02 2.27
N ALA A 16 11.35 -18.36 0.97
CA ALA A 16 10.20 -19.14 0.50
C ALA A 16 10.60 -20.61 0.37
N ALA A 17 10.24 -21.41 1.39
CA ALA A 17 10.38 -22.87 1.55
C ALA A 17 11.63 -23.38 2.30
N ASN A 18 11.47 -23.59 3.61
CA ASN A 18 12.46 -24.09 4.54
C ASN A 18 12.97 -25.53 4.19
N LEU A 19 14.29 -25.74 4.39
CA LEU A 19 15.01 -27.01 4.57
C LEU A 19 15.46 -27.82 3.33
N GLN A 20 16.67 -27.53 2.83
CA GLN A 20 17.76 -28.53 2.71
C GLN A 20 19.11 -27.90 2.30
N GLN A 21 20.03 -27.86 3.27
CA GLN A 21 21.49 -27.93 3.12
C GLN A 21 22.10 -27.27 1.86
N ARG A 22 22.71 -26.10 2.02
CA ARG A 22 23.97 -25.76 1.35
C ARG A 22 24.66 -24.58 2.02
N THR A 23 25.60 -24.92 2.89
CA THR A 23 26.73 -24.06 3.22
C THR A 23 27.58 -23.86 1.97
N CYS A 24 27.56 -22.67 1.38
CA CYS A 24 28.68 -22.19 0.59
C CYS A 24 28.91 -20.71 0.91
N ARG A 25 30.02 -20.43 1.59
CA ARG A 25 30.56 -19.09 1.79
C ARG A 25 30.69 -18.38 0.44
N GLY A 26 30.10 -17.20 0.31
CA GLY A 26 30.27 -16.36 -0.87
C GLY A 26 29.64 -14.99 -0.68
N ASP A 27 30.47 -14.01 -0.30
CA ASP A 27 30.35 -12.58 -0.61
C ASP A 27 28.99 -11.88 -0.34
N ALA A 28 28.95 -11.07 0.71
CA ALA A 28 27.80 -10.26 1.13
C ALA A 28 27.38 -9.16 0.13
N SER A 29 28.01 -9.07 -1.05
CA SER A 29 27.71 -8.07 -2.09
C SER A 29 26.65 -8.48 -3.11
N ARG A 30 26.02 -9.67 -2.97
CA ARG A 30 25.23 -10.30 -4.06
C ARG A 30 23.79 -10.70 -3.73
N THR A 31 23.17 -10.08 -2.73
CA THR A 31 21.85 -10.48 -2.19
C THR A 31 20.63 -9.72 -2.72
N SER A 32 20.71 -8.99 -3.83
CA SER A 32 19.51 -8.48 -4.50
C SER A 32 19.65 -8.63 -6.01
N ARG A 33 18.97 -9.61 -6.60
CA ARG A 33 18.72 -9.62 -8.03
C ARG A 33 17.42 -8.88 -8.27
N ASP A 34 17.46 -7.55 -8.21
CA ASP A 34 16.41 -6.74 -8.79
C ASP A 34 16.08 -7.29 -10.18
N ARG A 35 14.78 -7.48 -10.48
CA ARG A 35 14.38 -7.89 -11.82
C ARG A 35 14.78 -6.79 -12.80
N VAL A 36 15.02 -7.16 -14.05
CA VAL A 36 15.26 -6.16 -15.09
C VAL A 36 13.93 -5.98 -15.84
N ALA A 37 13.40 -4.76 -15.84
CA ALA A 37 12.22 -4.41 -16.61
C ALA A 37 12.52 -4.51 -18.12
N LYS A 38 11.45 -4.51 -18.93
CA LYS A 38 11.57 -4.63 -20.40
C LYS A 38 12.43 -3.53 -21.05
N ASP A 39 12.54 -2.39 -20.39
CA ASP A 39 13.34 -1.22 -20.79
C ASP A 39 14.80 -1.28 -20.31
N GLY A 40 15.20 -2.35 -19.62
CA GLY A 40 16.54 -2.49 -19.03
C GLY A 40 16.72 -1.78 -17.69
N SER A 41 15.69 -1.11 -17.17
CA SER A 41 15.73 -0.45 -15.86
C SER A 41 15.57 -1.49 -14.73
N PRO A 42 16.10 -1.21 -13.53
CA PRO A 42 15.86 -2.06 -12.36
C PRO A 42 14.40 -2.03 -11.94
N HIS A 43 13.82 -3.22 -11.81
CA HIS A 43 12.47 -3.49 -11.32
C HIS A 43 12.53 -4.08 -9.92
N LYS A 44 11.76 -3.51 -8.98
CA LYS A 44 11.79 -3.89 -7.57
C LYS A 44 10.56 -4.68 -7.17
N ASP A 45 10.76 -5.72 -6.38
CA ASP A 45 9.67 -6.49 -5.79
C ASP A 45 9.64 -6.24 -4.29
N TYR A 46 8.44 -6.00 -3.78
CA TYR A 46 8.20 -5.80 -2.36
C TYR A 46 7.08 -6.73 -1.91
N TRP A 47 7.30 -7.40 -0.77
CA TRP A 47 6.31 -8.26 -0.14
C TRP A 47 5.71 -7.55 1.06
N LEU A 48 4.38 -7.55 1.09
CA LEU A 48 3.58 -6.95 2.14
C LEU A 48 3.08 -8.04 3.06
N THR A 49 2.92 -7.70 4.33
CA THR A 49 2.32 -8.62 5.32
C THR A 49 0.82 -8.85 5.11
N ASP A 50 0.20 -8.14 4.17
CA ASP A 50 -1.21 -8.29 3.81
C ASP A 50 -1.36 -8.42 2.28
N GLY A 51 -2.45 -9.03 1.82
CA GLY A 51 -2.64 -9.45 0.44
C GLY A 51 -4.10 -9.57 0.02
N LEU A 52 -4.34 -10.17 -1.14
CA LEU A 52 -5.68 -10.34 -1.72
C LEU A 52 -6.58 -11.24 -0.87
N TYR A 53 -5.99 -12.18 -0.14
CA TYR A 53 -6.68 -13.09 0.77
C TYR A 53 -6.95 -12.50 2.15
N GLY A 54 -6.35 -11.34 2.45
CA GLY A 54 -6.64 -10.55 3.63
C GLY A 54 -7.52 -9.37 3.27
N SER A 55 -6.95 -8.17 3.36
CA SER A 55 -7.73 -6.93 3.26
C SER A 55 -7.95 -6.40 1.85
N PHE A 56 -7.25 -6.95 0.85
CA PHE A 56 -7.29 -6.48 -0.54
C PHE A 56 -8.18 -7.30 -1.46
N ASN A 57 -9.09 -8.08 -0.89
CA ASN A 57 -10.08 -8.87 -1.62
C ASN A 57 -10.88 -8.01 -2.63
N CYS A 58 -11.19 -6.76 -2.26
CA CYS A 58 -11.92 -5.80 -3.08
C CYS A 58 -11.26 -5.49 -4.44
N ILE A 59 -9.95 -5.70 -4.60
CA ILE A 59 -9.27 -5.53 -5.89
C ILE A 59 -9.79 -6.55 -6.91
N VAL A 60 -9.98 -7.80 -6.47
CA VAL A 60 -10.41 -8.91 -7.34
C VAL A 60 -11.93 -8.91 -7.52
N TYR A 61 -12.68 -8.79 -6.42
CA TYR A 61 -14.14 -8.98 -6.45
C TYR A 61 -14.91 -7.72 -6.84
N ASP A 62 -14.42 -6.55 -6.45
CA ASP A 62 -15.12 -5.28 -6.66
C ASP A 62 -14.42 -4.38 -7.69
N GLY A 63 -13.26 -4.80 -8.21
CA GLY A 63 -12.46 -4.02 -9.16
C GLY A 63 -11.94 -2.71 -8.58
N GLN A 64 -11.82 -2.62 -7.25
CA GLN A 64 -11.34 -1.40 -6.59
C GLN A 64 -9.83 -1.22 -6.81
N ASN A 65 -9.40 0.04 -6.84
CA ASN A 65 -7.99 0.40 -6.88
C ASN A 65 -7.68 1.36 -5.73
N PRO A 66 -7.49 0.85 -4.50
CA PRO A 66 -7.22 1.69 -3.34
C PRO A 66 -5.98 2.57 -3.57
N GLU A 67 -6.02 3.81 -3.10
CA GLU A 67 -4.81 4.65 -3.11
C GLU A 67 -3.98 4.36 -1.86
N TYR A 68 -2.66 4.40 -1.98
CA TYR A 68 -1.73 4.22 -0.87
C TYR A 68 -0.90 5.48 -0.62
N ARG A 69 -0.40 5.58 0.61
CA ARG A 69 0.58 6.59 1.05
C ARG A 69 1.77 5.89 1.68
N ILE A 70 2.96 6.36 1.35
CA ILE A 70 4.20 5.85 1.94
C ILE A 70 4.41 6.54 3.28
N VAL A 71 4.58 5.77 4.34
CA VAL A 71 4.89 6.23 5.68
C VAL A 71 6.27 5.73 6.06
N ARG A 72 7.24 6.65 6.10
CA ARG A 72 8.62 6.33 6.50
C ARG A 72 8.68 6.14 8.01
N SER A 73 9.45 5.15 8.47
CA SER A 73 9.63 4.94 9.92
C SER A 73 10.42 6.08 10.56
N PRO A 74 9.90 6.70 11.65
CA PRO A 74 10.64 7.71 12.40
C PRO A 74 11.79 7.13 13.24
N LEU A 75 11.85 5.80 13.38
CA LEU A 75 12.85 5.10 14.19
C LEU A 75 14.12 4.74 13.39
N LEU A 76 14.08 4.88 12.07
CA LEU A 76 15.18 4.55 11.18
C LEU A 76 15.86 5.83 10.67
N PRO A 77 17.18 5.79 10.33
CA PRO A 77 17.86 6.94 9.74
C PRO A 77 17.15 7.44 8.48
N PRO A 78 17.19 8.74 8.14
CA PRO A 78 16.60 9.24 6.90
C PRO A 78 17.08 8.46 5.67
N HIS A 79 16.25 8.39 4.63
CA HIS A 79 16.70 7.84 3.34
C HIS A 79 17.80 8.73 2.78
N GLU A 80 18.88 8.11 2.33
CA GLU A 80 19.97 8.83 1.67
C GLU A 80 19.46 9.43 0.37
N PRO A 81 19.78 10.70 0.06
CA PRO A 81 19.34 11.33 -1.17
C PRO A 81 19.91 10.56 -2.37
N SER A 82 19.02 9.99 -3.19
CA SER A 82 19.43 9.21 -4.36
C SER A 82 19.91 10.13 -5.48
N SER A 83 21.13 9.92 -5.98
CA SER A 83 21.77 10.67 -7.07
C SER A 83 21.26 10.31 -8.47
N GLY A 84 19.95 10.13 -8.65
CA GLY A 84 19.30 9.71 -9.91
C GLY A 84 18.25 10.68 -10.44
N PRO A 85 17.64 10.41 -11.61
CA PRO A 85 16.58 11.25 -12.19
C PRO A 85 15.42 11.34 -11.19
N SER A 86 15.24 12.54 -10.65
CA SER A 86 14.40 12.85 -9.50
C SER A 86 12.92 12.92 -9.87
N THR A 87 12.07 12.31 -9.06
CA THR A 87 10.66 12.74 -8.96
C THR A 87 10.57 14.10 -8.28
N PRO A 88 9.41 14.79 -8.28
CA PRO A 88 9.25 16.09 -7.61
C PRO A 88 9.61 16.11 -6.12
N ALA A 89 9.75 14.94 -5.49
CA ALA A 89 10.17 14.75 -4.09
C ALA A 89 11.68 14.44 -3.91
N GLY A 90 12.50 14.47 -4.97
CA GLY A 90 13.96 14.30 -4.88
C GLY A 90 14.47 12.85 -4.75
N GLU A 91 13.57 11.87 -4.63
CA GLU A 91 13.92 10.45 -4.59
C GLU A 91 13.75 9.78 -5.97
N ARG A 92 14.67 8.87 -6.29
CA ARG A 92 14.65 8.04 -7.50
C ARG A 92 13.55 7.02 -7.37
N SER A 93 12.67 6.96 -8.38
CA SER A 93 11.63 5.95 -8.46
C SER A 93 12.03 4.77 -9.35
N PHE A 94 11.47 3.61 -9.03
CA PHE A 94 11.69 2.33 -9.68
C PHE A 94 10.33 1.75 -10.06
N CYS A 95 10.26 1.10 -11.23
CA CYS A 95 9.11 0.28 -11.57
C CYS A 95 9.07 -0.90 -10.59
N SER A 96 7.94 -1.11 -9.93
CA SER A 96 7.86 -2.02 -8.79
C SER A 96 6.58 -2.85 -8.80
N THR A 97 6.63 -4.02 -8.16
CA THR A 97 5.45 -4.87 -7.88
C THR A 97 5.30 -5.07 -6.38
N LEU A 98 4.07 -4.89 -5.89
CA LEU A 98 3.65 -5.12 -4.52
C LEU A 98 2.92 -6.45 -4.43
N TRP A 99 3.56 -7.42 -3.79
CA TRP A 99 3.07 -8.79 -3.59
C TRP A 99 2.44 -8.94 -2.22
N GLY A 100 1.42 -9.80 -2.12
CA GLY A 100 0.91 -10.28 -0.85
C GLY A 100 1.80 -11.37 -0.25
N PRO A 101 1.47 -11.86 0.96
CA PRO A 101 2.31 -12.80 1.71
C PRO A 101 2.19 -14.25 1.23
N THR A 102 1.29 -14.56 0.30
CA THR A 102 1.06 -15.94 -0.11
C THR A 102 1.93 -16.36 -1.29
N CYS A 103 2.14 -17.67 -1.43
CA CYS A 103 2.84 -18.26 -2.58
C CYS A 103 1.97 -18.33 -3.85
N ASP A 104 0.78 -17.72 -3.86
CA ASP A 104 -0.04 -17.66 -5.07
C ASP A 104 0.43 -16.54 -5.99
N SER A 105 0.64 -16.89 -7.26
CA SER A 105 0.97 -15.95 -8.32
C SER A 105 -0.10 -14.86 -8.56
N ALA A 106 -1.34 -15.12 -8.14
CA ALA A 106 -2.41 -14.12 -8.20
C ALA A 106 -2.35 -13.11 -7.06
N ASP A 107 -1.68 -13.40 -5.94
CA ASP A 107 -1.61 -12.55 -4.75
C ASP A 107 -0.69 -11.34 -4.95
N VAL A 108 -1.17 -10.43 -5.80
CA VAL A 108 -0.47 -9.23 -6.20
C VAL A 108 -1.42 -8.05 -6.05
N ILE A 109 -1.02 -7.08 -5.23
CA ILE A 109 -1.84 -5.91 -4.94
C ILE A 109 -1.65 -4.87 -6.04
N TYR A 110 -0.40 -4.59 -6.44
CA TYR A 110 -0.10 -3.66 -7.53
C TYR A 110 1.04 -4.16 -8.40
N LYS A 111 0.92 -3.98 -9.72
CA LYS A 111 1.95 -4.32 -10.71
C LYS A 111 2.43 -3.07 -11.43
N ASP A 112 3.71 -3.03 -11.76
CA ASP A 112 4.36 -1.99 -12.55
C ASP A 112 4.11 -0.55 -12.03
N VAL A 113 4.11 -0.37 -10.70
CA VAL A 113 3.92 0.93 -10.05
C VAL A 113 5.24 1.63 -9.80
N MET A 114 5.28 2.95 -10.01
CA MET A 114 6.47 3.75 -9.74
C MET A 114 6.55 4.08 -8.24
N LEU A 115 7.51 3.47 -7.55
CA LEU A 115 7.75 3.68 -6.13
C LEU A 115 9.17 4.19 -5.90
N PRO A 116 9.40 5.07 -4.91
CA PRO A 116 10.76 5.31 -4.42
C PRO A 116 11.32 4.02 -3.81
N ALA A 117 12.63 3.97 -3.58
CA ALA A 117 13.20 2.84 -2.84
C ALA A 117 12.55 2.72 -1.46
N LEU A 118 11.92 1.57 -1.21
CA LEU A 118 11.41 1.19 0.10
C LEU A 118 12.42 0.26 0.80
N ARG A 119 12.41 0.27 2.14
CA ARG A 119 13.21 -0.62 2.99
C ARG A 119 12.34 -1.23 4.09
N ASN A 120 12.83 -2.29 4.73
CA ASN A 120 12.16 -2.88 5.90
C ASN A 120 11.90 -1.83 6.97
N GLY A 121 10.68 -1.86 7.51
CA GLY A 121 10.19 -0.89 8.47
C GLY A 121 9.57 0.37 7.86
N ASP A 122 9.66 0.60 6.54
CA ASP A 122 8.74 1.54 5.89
C ASP A 122 7.35 0.88 5.75
N TRP A 123 6.32 1.71 5.73
CA TRP A 123 4.93 1.26 5.74
C TRP A 123 4.16 1.83 4.55
N LEU A 124 3.18 1.07 4.09
CA LEU A 124 2.17 1.55 3.17
C LEU A 124 0.85 1.71 3.93
N GLN A 125 0.21 2.84 3.73
CA GLN A 125 -1.04 3.21 4.37
C GLN A 125 -2.12 3.39 3.31
N TRP A 126 -3.26 2.72 3.49
CA TRP A 126 -4.42 2.89 2.61
C TRP A 126 -5.52 3.71 3.30
N PRO A 127 -5.64 5.01 2.99
CA PRO A 127 -6.80 5.77 3.43
C PRO A 127 -8.09 5.24 2.78
N LEU A 128 -9.22 5.44 3.46
CA LEU A 128 -10.55 5.01 2.98
C LEU A 128 -10.74 3.49 2.84
N ALA A 129 -9.81 2.69 3.37
CA ALA A 129 -9.85 1.22 3.37
C ALA A 129 -10.72 0.65 4.52
N GLY A 130 -11.95 1.18 4.68
CA GLY A 130 -12.79 0.87 5.83
C GLY A 130 -13.93 -0.10 5.61
N ALA A 131 -14.50 -0.12 4.42
CA ALA A 131 -15.67 -0.94 4.08
C ALA A 131 -15.21 -2.15 3.28
N TYR A 132 -15.71 -3.34 3.66
CA TYR A 132 -15.50 -4.60 2.95
C TYR A 132 -14.04 -5.07 2.77
N THR A 133 -13.05 -4.40 3.34
CA THR A 133 -11.63 -4.79 3.26
C THR A 133 -11.38 -6.15 3.90
N VAL A 134 -11.55 -6.26 5.22
CA VAL A 134 -11.38 -7.53 5.95
C VAL A 134 -12.60 -8.46 5.91
N ALA A 135 -13.70 -8.04 5.29
CA ALA A 135 -14.95 -8.80 5.32
C ALA A 135 -14.83 -10.13 4.54
N GLY A 136 -14.00 -10.15 3.49
CA GLY A 136 -13.72 -11.32 2.67
C GLY A 136 -12.44 -12.06 3.03
N ALA A 137 -11.76 -11.69 4.12
CA ALA A 137 -10.48 -12.26 4.49
C ALA A 137 -10.61 -13.73 4.91
N CYS A 138 -9.62 -14.56 4.55
CA CYS A 138 -9.61 -15.98 4.87
C CYS A 138 -8.19 -16.53 5.02
N ASP A 139 -8.06 -17.61 5.82
CA ASP A 139 -6.79 -18.31 6.05
C ASP A 139 -6.38 -19.16 4.84
N PHE A 140 -6.00 -18.49 3.75
CA PHE A 140 -5.64 -19.14 2.50
C PHE A 140 -4.35 -19.95 2.66
N ASN A 141 -4.36 -21.20 2.17
CA ASN A 141 -3.25 -22.15 2.34
C ASN A 141 -2.79 -22.37 3.80
N GLY A 142 -3.65 -22.10 4.78
CA GLY A 142 -3.29 -22.21 6.20
C GLY A 142 -2.34 -21.11 6.69
N ILE A 143 -2.16 -20.05 5.90
CA ILE A 143 -1.52 -18.80 6.32
C ILE A 143 -2.60 -17.95 6.98
N GLU A 144 -2.38 -17.55 8.23
CA GLU A 144 -3.32 -16.71 8.98
C GLU A 144 -3.49 -15.38 8.26
N PHE A 145 -4.72 -14.99 7.98
CA PHE A 145 -4.98 -13.70 7.34
C PHE A 145 -4.69 -12.55 8.32
N THR A 146 -4.47 -11.36 7.76
CA THR A 146 -4.17 -10.18 8.56
C THR A 146 -5.30 -9.84 9.53
N HIS A 147 -5.00 -9.84 10.82
CA HIS A 147 -5.89 -9.34 11.87
C HIS A 147 -5.54 -7.90 12.21
N PRO A 148 -6.11 -6.88 11.51
CA PRO A 148 -5.73 -5.50 11.78
C PRO A 148 -6.13 -5.09 13.19
N CYS A 149 -5.20 -4.47 13.90
CA CYS A 149 -5.49 -3.81 15.17
C CYS A 149 -6.45 -2.64 14.92
N LYS A 150 -7.64 -2.69 15.55
CA LYS A 150 -8.67 -1.66 15.40
C LYS A 150 -8.55 -0.65 16.53
N VAL A 151 -8.18 0.58 16.20
CA VAL A 151 -8.14 1.71 17.12
C VAL A 151 -9.28 2.67 16.79
N TYR A 152 -10.15 2.94 17.76
CA TYR A 152 -11.21 3.93 17.65
C TYR A 152 -10.70 5.25 18.23
N VAL A 153 -10.49 6.24 17.37
CA VAL A 153 -10.14 7.60 17.78
C VAL A 153 -11.42 8.41 17.78
N TRP A 154 -11.74 9.12 18.86
CA TRP A 154 -12.89 10.01 18.92
C TRP A 154 -12.44 11.42 19.31
N SER A 155 -13.17 12.43 18.83
CA SER A 155 -12.94 13.84 19.10
C SER A 155 -14.27 14.50 19.44
N ASP A 156 -14.28 15.34 20.47
CA ASP A 156 -15.42 16.19 20.85
C ASP A 156 -15.79 17.23 19.76
N ILE A 157 -14.86 17.49 18.83
CA ILE A 157 -15.02 18.46 17.75
C ILE A 157 -15.16 17.71 16.43
N ALA A 158 -16.26 17.96 15.72
CA ALA A 158 -16.46 17.50 14.35
C ALA A 158 -15.59 18.32 13.39
N VAL A 159 -14.72 17.67 12.65
CA VAL A 159 -13.98 18.26 11.52
C VAL A 159 -14.79 18.03 10.24
N ASP A 160 -15.93 18.70 10.13
CA ASP A 160 -16.64 18.80 8.87
C ASP A 160 -15.92 19.85 8.01
N GLY A 161 -14.91 19.42 7.26
CA GLY A 161 -14.17 20.27 6.34
C GLY A 161 -15.03 20.69 5.15
N LYS A 162 -15.69 21.85 5.24
CA LYS A 162 -16.02 22.67 4.06
C LYS A 162 -14.94 23.74 3.92
N GLU A 163 -13.90 23.45 3.14
CA GLU A 163 -13.14 24.49 2.45
C GLU A 163 -13.38 24.35 0.95
N GLY A 164 -14.16 25.27 0.39
CA GLY A 164 -14.28 25.47 -1.07
C GLY A 164 -15.64 25.18 -1.70
N ALA A 165 -16.47 26.21 -1.78
CA ALA A 165 -17.38 26.49 -2.92
C ALA A 165 -18.40 25.42 -3.37
N ALA A 166 -19.52 25.28 -2.64
CA ALA A 166 -20.78 24.80 -3.22
C ALA A 166 -22.04 25.24 -2.43
N GLY A 167 -21.93 26.28 -1.59
CA GLY A 167 -22.98 26.64 -0.63
C GLY A 167 -23.96 27.73 -1.08
N GLU A 168 -23.67 28.52 -2.10
CA GLU A 168 -24.46 29.72 -2.41
C GLU A 168 -25.31 29.62 -3.69
N ALA A 169 -25.23 28.50 -4.44
CA ALA A 169 -25.98 28.34 -5.69
C ALA A 169 -27.26 27.50 -5.57
N GLU A 170 -27.41 26.66 -4.54
CA GLU A 170 -28.57 25.77 -4.40
C GLU A 170 -29.76 26.43 -3.68
N GLU A 171 -29.49 27.35 -2.74
CA GLU A 171 -30.54 28.06 -1.99
C GLU A 171 -31.29 29.10 -2.86
N ALA A 172 -30.63 29.67 -3.88
CA ALA A 172 -31.26 30.61 -4.80
C ALA A 172 -32.19 29.94 -5.83
N ALA A 173 -31.98 28.67 -6.17
CA ALA A 173 -32.81 27.94 -7.13
C ALA A 173 -34.13 27.45 -6.51
N VAL A 174 -34.13 27.12 -5.22
CA VAL A 174 -35.35 26.70 -4.51
C VAL A 174 -36.27 27.90 -4.24
N ALA A 175 -35.73 29.07 -3.90
CA ALA A 175 -36.52 30.28 -3.68
C ALA A 175 -37.19 30.83 -4.96
N ALA A 176 -36.66 30.54 -6.15
CA ALA A 176 -37.26 30.96 -7.41
C ALA A 176 -38.37 30.00 -7.92
N GLY A 177 -38.41 28.76 -7.42
CA GLY A 177 -39.38 27.75 -7.82
C GLY A 177 -40.72 27.80 -7.07
N GLU A 178 -40.78 28.44 -5.91
CA GLU A 178 -41.99 28.50 -5.06
C GLU A 178 -42.86 29.76 -5.29
N ALA A 179 -42.46 30.65 -6.22
CA ALA A 179 -43.21 31.87 -6.55
C ALA A 179 -44.07 31.76 -7.83
N ALA A 180 -44.21 30.59 -8.45
CA ALA A 180 -44.90 30.43 -9.74
C ALA A 180 -45.88 29.24 -9.86
N ALA A 181 -46.50 28.82 -8.76
CA ALA A 181 -47.62 27.85 -8.79
C ALA A 181 -48.85 28.37 -8.03
#